data_AF-A0A061J5E1-F1
#
_entry.id   AF-A0A061J5E1-F1
#
_cell.length_a   1.000
_cell.length_b   1.000
_cell.length_c   1.000
_cell.angle_alpha   90.00
_cell.angle_beta   90.00
_cell.angle_gamma   90.00
#
_symmetry.space_group_name_H-M   'P 1'
#
loop_
_entity.id
_entity.type
_entity.pdbx_description
1 polymer ?
#
loop_
_entity_poly.entity_id
_entity_poly.type
_entity_poly.pdbx_seq_one_letter_code
_entity_poly.pdbx_strand_id
1 'polypeptide(L)'
;MLAQDATPHMQSGGRSAGAFYCPFCNVYCSDSRTAELHRSSLKHKKKSGELEAERQRYKDDASVTAEDVMALVERKRVELGAVPWSQLRVTVEATQHE
;
A
#
# COMPACT_ATOMS: atom_id res chain seq x y z
N MET A 1 -4.83 -15.07 -44.17
CA MET A 1 -4.09 -16.12 -43.45
C MET A 1 -2.61 -15.85 -43.68
N LEU A 2 -1.72 -15.50 -42.76
CA LEU A 2 -1.69 -15.38 -41.30
C LEU A 2 -0.69 -14.23 -41.01
N ALA A 3 -1.01 -13.32 -40.08
CA ALA A 3 -0.04 -12.35 -39.56
C ALA A 3 0.97 -13.10 -38.69
N GLN A 4 2.26 -12.97 -39.00
CA GLN A 4 3.33 -13.58 -38.25
C GLN A 4 3.73 -12.61 -37.13
N ASP A 5 3.24 -12.90 -35.93
CA ASP A 5 3.59 -12.23 -34.68
C ASP A 5 5.04 -12.58 -34.33
N ALA A 6 5.95 -11.62 -34.52
CA ALA A 6 7.35 -11.72 -34.13
C ALA A 6 7.46 -11.62 -32.60
N THR A 7 7.32 -12.76 -31.92
CA THR A 7 7.67 -12.88 -30.50
C THR A 7 9.19 -12.98 -30.36
N PRO A 8 9.87 -12.08 -29.63
CA PRO A 8 11.28 -12.26 -29.32
C PRO A 8 11.42 -13.33 -28.23
N HIS A 9 11.62 -14.58 -28.66
CA HIS A 9 12.09 -15.66 -27.80
C HIS A 9 13.60 -15.52 -27.63
N MET A 10 14.04 -14.75 -26.64
CA MET A 10 15.47 -14.51 -26.39
C MET A 10 16.08 -15.65 -25.56
N GLN A 11 16.96 -16.40 -26.20
CA GLN A 11 17.70 -17.53 -25.64
C GLN A 11 18.96 -17.10 -24.86
N SER A 12 19.25 -17.98 -23.89
CA SER A 12 20.38 -18.12 -22.98
C SER A 12 21.77 -17.69 -23.49
N GLY A 13 22.51 -16.98 -22.63
CA GLY A 13 23.96 -16.80 -22.74
C GLY A 13 24.55 -16.03 -21.56
N GLY A 14 25.29 -16.71 -20.68
CA GLY A 14 26.21 -16.09 -19.71
C GLY A 14 25.95 -16.46 -18.25
N ARG A 15 26.74 -17.39 -17.70
CA ARG A 15 26.80 -17.71 -16.27
C ARG A 15 27.48 -16.55 -15.52
N SER A 16 26.74 -15.51 -15.16
CA SER A 16 27.15 -14.58 -14.11
C SER A 16 26.52 -15.03 -12.79
N ALA A 17 27.39 -15.21 -11.79
CA ALA A 17 27.02 -15.60 -10.44
C ALA A 17 25.99 -14.60 -9.86
N GLY A 18 24.74 -15.04 -9.70
CA GLY A 18 23.66 -14.20 -9.19
C GLY A 18 22.31 -14.48 -9.85
N ALA A 19 21.93 -15.76 -9.99
CA ALA A 19 20.66 -16.12 -10.60
C ALA A 19 19.51 -15.50 -9.79
N PHE A 20 18.73 -14.60 -10.40
CA PHE A 20 17.60 -13.94 -9.76
C PHE A 20 16.43 -14.90 -9.66
N TYR A 21 16.49 -15.79 -8.66
CA TYR A 21 15.46 -16.78 -8.40
C TYR A 21 14.35 -16.24 -7.51
N CYS A 22 13.11 -16.56 -7.85
CA CYS A 22 11.95 -16.30 -7.01
C CYS A 22 11.41 -17.62 -6.41
N PRO A 23 11.49 -17.83 -5.09
CA PRO A 23 11.00 -19.06 -4.45
C PRO A 23 9.47 -19.19 -4.50
N PHE A 24 8.75 -18.07 -4.42
CA PHE A 24 7.28 -18.08 -4.48
C PHE A 24 6.78 -18.51 -5.85
N CYS A 25 7.41 -18.02 -6.91
CA CYS A 25 7.01 -18.32 -8.29
C CYS A 25 7.74 -19.53 -8.89
N ASN A 26 8.82 -19.99 -8.27
CA ASN A 26 9.73 -21.02 -8.75
C ASN A 26 10.26 -20.72 -10.17
N VAL A 27 10.65 -19.47 -10.42
CA VAL A 27 11.18 -19.00 -11.72
C VAL A 27 12.52 -18.32 -11.54
N TYR A 28 13.36 -18.44 -12.55
CA TYR A 28 14.60 -17.70 -12.68
C TYR A 28 14.40 -16.52 -13.62
N CYS A 29 14.82 -15.34 -13.20
CA CYS A 29 14.83 -14.14 -14.00
C CYS A 29 16.22 -13.93 -14.61
N SER A 30 16.24 -13.46 -15.86
CA SER A 30 17.46 -13.33 -16.66
C SER A 30 18.37 -12.20 -16.18
N ASP A 31 17.80 -11.17 -15.55
CA ASP A 31 18.52 -10.01 -15.04
C ASP A 31 17.81 -9.40 -13.81
N SER A 32 18.47 -8.45 -13.15
CA SER A 32 17.92 -7.80 -11.95
C SER A 32 16.65 -7.01 -12.22
N ARG A 33 16.53 -6.41 -13.41
CA ARG A 33 15.40 -5.55 -13.77
C ARG A 33 14.14 -6.37 -14.00
N THR A 34 14.27 -7.50 -14.69
CA THR A 34 13.22 -8.48 -14.92
C THR A 34 12.81 -9.16 -13.61
N ALA A 35 13.74 -9.38 -12.69
CA ALA A 35 13.43 -9.85 -11.34
C ALA A 35 12.60 -8.84 -10.54
N GLU A 36 12.92 -7.56 -10.63
CA GLU A 36 12.16 -6.50 -9.96
C GLU A 36 10.78 -6.30 -10.57
N LEU A 37 10.70 -6.31 -11.90
CA LEU A 37 9.41 -6.28 -12.61
C LEU A 37 8.56 -7.51 -12.27
N HIS A 38 9.20 -8.67 -12.11
CA HIS A 38 8.53 -9.87 -11.65
C HIS A 38 7.97 -9.71 -10.24
N ARG A 39 8.76 -9.22 -9.27
CA ARG A 39 8.34 -9.02 -7.88
C ARG A 39 7.21 -8.00 -7.73
N SER A 40 7.24 -6.93 -8.51
CA SER A 40 6.18 -5.91 -8.52
C SER A 40 4.89 -6.38 -9.22
N SER A 41 4.93 -7.47 -9.98
CA SER A 41 3.76 -7.97 -10.70
C SER A 41 2.66 -8.49 -9.78
N LEU A 42 1.40 -8.26 -10.16
CA LEU A 42 0.23 -8.76 -9.42
C LEU A 42 0.26 -10.29 -9.23
N LYS A 43 0.79 -11.03 -10.21
CA LYS A 43 0.91 -12.49 -10.13
C LYS A 43 1.86 -12.92 -9.01
N HIS A 44 2.99 -12.24 -8.88
CA HIS A 44 3.93 -12.49 -7.79
C HIS A 44 3.28 -12.15 -6.45
N LYS A 45 2.80 -10.91 -6.30
CA LYS A 45 2.22 -10.43 -5.05
C LYS A 45 1.03 -11.28 -4.56
N LYS A 46 0.24 -11.85 -5.49
CA LYS A 46 -0.83 -12.80 -5.16
C LYS A 46 -0.28 -14.11 -4.61
N LYS A 47 0.80 -14.63 -5.20
CA LYS A 47 1.40 -15.91 -4.84
C LYS A 47 2.30 -15.84 -3.59
N SER A 48 2.92 -14.68 -3.34
CA SER A 48 3.69 -14.42 -2.13
C SER A 48 2.81 -14.09 -0.91
N GLY A 49 1.52 -13.81 -1.13
CA GLY A 49 0.59 -13.37 -0.08
C GLY A 49 0.70 -11.87 0.24
N GLU A 50 1.60 -11.12 -0.43
CA GLU A 50 1.76 -9.68 -0.22
C GLU A 50 0.47 -8.91 -0.55
N LEU A 51 -0.26 -9.29 -1.60
CA LEU A 51 -1.55 -8.66 -1.93
C LEU A 51 -2.59 -8.85 -0.83
N GLU A 52 -2.64 -10.04 -0.25
CA GLU A 52 -3.62 -10.36 0.79
C GLU A 52 -3.27 -9.65 2.10
N ALA A 53 -1.98 -9.61 2.45
CA ALA A 53 -1.48 -8.84 3.58
C ALA A 53 -1.76 -7.33 3.42
N GLU A 54 -1.60 -6.77 2.23
CA GLU A 54 -1.92 -5.36 1.95
C GLU A 54 -3.42 -5.10 2.05
N ARG A 55 -4.26 -6.00 1.51
CA ARG A 55 -5.72 -5.92 1.65
C ARG A 55 -6.16 -5.99 3.11
N GLN A 56 -5.54 -6.85 3.92
CA GLN A 56 -5.91 -7.03 5.32
C GLN A 56 -5.60 -5.81 6.21
N ARG A 57 -4.74 -4.88 5.76
CA ARG A 57 -4.39 -3.67 6.54
C ARG A 57 -5.57 -2.74 6.76
N TYR A 58 -6.56 -2.76 5.86
CA TYR A 58 -7.70 -1.85 5.91
C TYR A 58 -8.99 -2.66 5.87
N LYS A 59 -10.00 -2.22 6.63
CA LYS A 59 -11.36 -2.73 6.46
C LYS A 59 -11.84 -2.37 5.06
N ASP A 60 -12.56 -3.28 4.41
CA ASP A 60 -13.28 -2.95 3.18
C ASP A 60 -14.24 -1.78 3.44
N ASP A 61 -14.32 -0.82 2.51
CA ASP A 61 -15.15 0.39 2.68
C ASP A 61 -16.60 0.06 3.02
N ALA A 62 -17.16 -1.01 2.42
CA ALA A 62 -18.51 -1.48 2.66
C ALA A 62 -18.74 -2.05 4.08
N SER A 63 -17.67 -2.32 4.83
CA SER A 63 -17.71 -2.89 6.19
C SER A 63 -17.40 -1.86 7.29
N VAL A 64 -17.15 -0.59 6.92
CA VAL A 64 -16.88 0.49 7.89
C VAL A 64 -18.16 0.88 8.61
N THR A 65 -18.14 0.87 9.94
CA THR A 65 -19.29 1.26 10.75
C THR A 65 -19.17 2.70 11.26
N ALA A 66 -20.27 3.27 11.75
CA ALA A 66 -20.25 4.58 12.41
C ALA A 66 -19.31 4.59 13.64
N GLU A 67 -19.19 3.47 14.35
CA GLU A 67 -18.28 3.32 15.49
C GLU A 67 -16.82 3.43 15.06
N ASP A 68 -16.44 2.79 13.95
CA ASP A 68 -15.09 2.88 13.38
C ASP A 68 -14.72 4.34 13.04
N VAL A 69 -15.68 5.07 12.44
CA VAL A 69 -15.50 6.50 12.10
C VAL A 69 -15.33 7.34 13.36
N MET A 70 -16.19 7.15 14.37
CA MET A 70 -16.10 7.89 15.62
C MET A 70 -14.80 7.61 16.38
N ALA A 71 -14.31 6.36 16.35
CA ALA A 71 -13.01 6.01 16.92
C ALA A 71 -11.84 6.71 16.21
N LEU A 72 -11.91 6.86 14.87
CA LEU A 72 -10.93 7.62 14.10
C LEU A 72 -10.98 9.11 14.46
N VAL A 73 -12.18 9.68 14.56
CA VAL A 73 -12.39 11.08 14.94
C VAL A 73 -11.79 11.39 16.31
N GLU A 74 -12.05 10.55 17.32
CA GLU A 74 -11.51 10.78 18.66
C GLU A 74 -9.98 10.66 18.68
N ARG A 75 -9.40 9.68 17.95
CA ARG A 75 -7.94 9.59 17.80
C ARG A 75 -7.35 10.87 17.24
N LYS A 76 -7.96 11.43 16.19
CA LYS A 76 -7.48 12.67 15.57
C LYS A 76 -7.70 13.89 16.45
N ARG A 77 -8.80 13.93 17.19
CA ARG A 77 -9.05 14.97 18.18
C ARG A 77 -7.95 15.02 19.24
N VAL A 78 -7.54 13.86 19.77
CA VAL A 78 -6.42 13.75 20.72
C VAL A 78 -5.09 14.15 20.09
N GLU A 79 -4.78 13.64 18.89
CA GLU A 79 -3.54 13.95 18.16
C GLU A 79 -3.36 15.46 17.91
N LEU A 80 -4.45 16.14 17.59
CA LEU A 80 -4.45 17.58 17.31
C LEU A 80 -4.66 18.44 18.56
N GLY A 81 -4.83 17.84 19.74
CA GLY A 81 -5.19 18.57 20.97
C GLY A 81 -6.50 19.36 20.85
N ALA A 82 -7.38 18.94 19.94
CA ALA A 82 -8.63 19.64 19.67
C ALA A 82 -9.60 19.45 20.84
N VAL A 83 -10.04 20.57 21.41
CA VAL A 83 -11.07 20.56 22.45
C VAL A 83 -12.46 20.59 21.79
N PRO A 84 -13.46 19.87 22.32
CA PRO A 84 -14.83 20.00 21.90
C PRO A 84 -15.31 21.42 22.11
N TRP A 85 -16.22 21.83 21.24
CA TRP A 85 -16.92 23.09 21.39
C TRP A 85 -17.55 23.27 22.79
N SER A 86 -18.10 22.20 23.37
CA SER A 86 -18.70 22.23 24.71
C SER A 86 -17.71 22.50 25.84
N GLN A 87 -16.42 22.25 25.62
CA GLN A 87 -15.35 22.47 26.60
C GLN A 87 -14.60 23.77 26.35
N LEU A 88 -14.90 24.46 25.25
CA LEU A 88 -14.31 25.75 24.93
C LEU A 88 -14.86 26.80 25.91
N ARG A 89 -14.01 27.24 26.85
CA ARG A 89 -14.33 28.35 27.75
C ARG A 89 -13.89 29.65 27.10
N VAL A 90 -14.84 30.52 26.77
CA VAL A 90 -14.56 31.90 26.33
C VAL A 90 -14.40 32.74 27.59
N THR A 91 -13.17 33.09 27.96
CA THR A 91 -12.92 34.13 28.96
C THR A 91 -13.05 35.48 28.27
N VAL A 92 -14.19 36.15 28.48
CA VAL A 92 -14.34 37.57 28.12
C VAL A 92 -13.61 38.35 29.21
N GLU A 93 -12.30 38.49 29.08
CA GLU A 93 -11.59 39.49 29.89
C GLU A 93 -12.12 40.85 29.45
N ALA A 94 -12.87 41.49 30.37
CA ALA A 94 -13.43 42.80 30.18
C ALA A 94 -12.31 43.77 29.79
N THR A 95 -12.28 44.16 28.52
CA THR A 95 -11.57 45.36 28.08
C THR A 95 -12.25 46.57 28.74
N GLN A 96 -11.89 46.83 29.99
CA GLN A 96 -11.96 48.17 30.56
C GLN A 96 -10.72 48.90 30.04
N HIS A 97 -10.92 49.75 29.04
CA HIS A 97 -10.02 50.87 28.80
C HIS A 97 -10.91 52.11 28.80
N GLU A 98 -10.73 52.87 29.88
CA GLU A 98 -11.25 54.21 30.14
C GLU A 98 -10.93 55.22 29.03
#